data_AF-A0A956BQ47-F1
#
_entry.id   AF-A0A956BQ47-F1
#
_cell.length_a   1.000
_cell.length_b   1.000
_cell.length_c   1.000
_cell.angle_alpha   90.00
_cell.angle_beta   90.00
_cell.angle_gamma   90.00
#
_symmetry.space_group_name_H-M   'P 1'
#
loop_
_entity.id
_entity.type
_entity.pdbx_description
1 polymer ?
#
loop_
_entity_poly.entity_id
_entity_poly.type
_entity_poly.pdbx_seq_one_letter_code
_entity_poly.pdbx_strand_id
1 'polypeptide(L)'
;RSAWRLECKRLGDVDLGLLDQRQLHNRVLQGLVVGWGTVALLLALGGIWAALAFVLQAAWAVLLLEAVNYIEHWGLERAGSRVTTVDSWDSESSWTYYTLVGLSRHADHHANAARPYQDLRWFDESPKMPWGYWATAITAIFANPWVRSRYEAELRRRELGPFRVLDREAA
;
A
#
# COMPACT_ATOMS: atom_id res chain seq x y z
N ARG A 1 5.23 -15.14 1.52
CA ARG A 1 5.99 -15.50 2.74
C ARG A 1 5.36 -14.74 3.91
N SER A 2 5.09 -15.35 5.06
CA SER A 2 4.44 -14.65 6.19
C SER A 2 5.42 -13.77 6.97
N ALA A 3 4.94 -12.64 7.51
CA ALA A 3 5.73 -11.74 8.36
C ALA A 3 6.29 -12.48 9.58
N TRP A 4 5.49 -13.35 10.20
CA TRP A 4 5.92 -14.20 11.31
C TRP A 4 7.17 -15.02 10.98
N ARG A 5 7.17 -15.75 9.86
CA ARG A 5 8.29 -16.61 9.47
C ARG A 5 9.55 -15.83 9.14
N LEU A 6 9.41 -14.64 8.56
CA LEU A 6 10.54 -13.74 8.29
C LEU A 6 11.16 -13.24 9.60
N GLU A 7 10.33 -12.95 10.60
CA GLU A 7 10.78 -12.50 11.91
C GLU A 7 11.41 -13.63 12.72
N CYS A 8 10.84 -14.83 12.72
CA CYS A 8 11.48 -16.03 13.27
C CYS A 8 12.86 -16.26 12.63
N LYS A 9 12.94 -16.19 11.29
CA LYS A 9 14.23 -16.27 10.56
C LYS A 9 15.23 -15.20 11.02
N ARG A 10 14.78 -13.96 11.24
CA ARG A 10 15.64 -12.86 11.75
C ARG A 10 16.16 -13.15 13.16
N LEU A 11 15.37 -13.84 13.98
CA LEU A 11 15.73 -14.29 15.33
C LEU A 11 16.58 -15.57 15.35
N GLY A 12 16.94 -16.09 14.18
CA GLY A 12 17.89 -17.19 14.01
C GLY A 12 17.27 -18.58 13.85
N ASP A 13 15.94 -18.71 13.83
CA ASP A 13 15.26 -20.01 13.64
C ASP A 13 13.89 -19.82 13.00
N VAL A 14 13.62 -20.50 11.89
CA VAL A 14 12.34 -20.40 11.18
C VAL A 14 11.19 -21.10 11.91
N ASP A 15 11.48 -22.09 12.75
CA ASP A 15 10.52 -22.92 13.47
C ASP A 15 10.51 -22.60 14.98
N LEU A 16 10.88 -21.35 15.31
CA LEU A 16 10.94 -20.83 16.66
C LEU A 16 9.63 -21.07 17.43
N GLY A 17 9.70 -21.82 18.53
CA GLY A 17 8.56 -22.08 19.40
C GLY A 17 7.96 -20.80 20.01
N LEU A 18 6.66 -20.84 20.35
CA LEU A 18 5.94 -19.67 20.87
C LEU A 18 6.41 -19.19 22.26
N LEU A 19 6.98 -20.09 23.06
CA LEU A 19 7.46 -19.82 24.42
C LEU A 19 8.96 -19.52 24.49
N ASP A 20 9.66 -19.52 23.35
CA ASP A 20 11.08 -19.18 23.31
C ASP A 20 11.29 -17.72 23.72
N GLN A 21 12.27 -17.44 24.59
CA GLN A 21 12.56 -16.09 25.07
C GLN A 21 12.89 -15.11 23.93
N ARG A 22 13.40 -15.60 22.80
CA ARG A 22 13.64 -14.80 21.59
C ARG A 22 12.36 -14.17 21.05
N GLN A 23 11.19 -14.77 21.30
CA GLN A 23 9.89 -14.22 20.90
C GLN A 23 9.60 -12.85 21.55
N LEU A 24 10.22 -12.51 22.68
CA LEU A 24 10.12 -11.17 23.27
C LEU A 24 10.68 -10.07 22.35
N HIS A 25 11.57 -10.44 21.42
CA HIS A 25 12.15 -9.55 20.41
C HIS A 25 11.47 -9.68 19.05
N ASN A 26 10.41 -10.49 18.93
CA ASN A 26 9.64 -10.66 17.71
C ASN A 26 8.75 -9.43 17.49
N ARG A 27 9.07 -8.63 16.47
CA ARG A 27 8.36 -7.38 16.16
C ARG A 27 6.89 -7.59 15.83
N VAL A 28 6.53 -8.74 15.24
CA VAL A 28 5.12 -9.08 14.98
C VAL A 28 4.38 -9.30 16.29
N LEU A 29 4.99 -10.06 17.23
CA LEU A 29 4.40 -10.29 18.55
C LEU A 29 4.26 -8.98 19.34
N GLN A 30 5.32 -8.15 19.37
CA GLN A 30 5.29 -6.84 20.02
C GLN A 30 4.15 -5.97 19.48
N GLY A 31 3.99 -5.91 18.15
CA GLY A 31 2.89 -5.17 17.51
C GLY A 31 1.51 -5.69 17.91
N LEU A 32 1.32 -7.01 17.96
CA LEU A 32 0.06 -7.62 18.41
C LEU A 32 -0.24 -7.32 19.88
N VAL A 33 0.76 -7.40 20.75
CA VAL A 33 0.62 -7.09 22.18
C VAL A 33 0.26 -5.63 22.38
N VAL A 34 0.93 -4.70 21.69
CA VAL A 34 0.60 -3.27 21.76
C VAL A 34 -0.81 -3.00 21.23
N GLY A 35 -1.19 -3.60 20.09
CA GLY A 35 -2.50 -3.42 19.49
C GLY A 35 -3.63 -3.91 20.40
N TRP A 36 -3.58 -5.17 20.84
CA TRP A 36 -4.59 -5.74 21.74
C TRP A 36 -4.55 -5.13 23.14
N GLY A 37 -3.36 -4.78 23.64
CA GLY A 37 -3.20 -4.05 24.90
C GLY A 37 -3.86 -2.68 24.86
N THR A 38 -3.79 -1.97 23.74
CA THR A 38 -4.48 -0.68 23.53
C THR A 38 -5.99 -0.87 23.56
N VAL A 39 -6.52 -1.90 22.87
CA VAL A 39 -7.96 -2.24 22.91
C VAL A 39 -8.41 -2.54 24.36
N ALA A 40 -7.65 -3.35 25.09
CA ALA A 40 -7.95 -3.69 26.48
C ALA A 40 -7.91 -2.46 27.40
N LEU A 41 -6.93 -1.57 27.20
CA LEU A 41 -6.81 -0.32 27.95
C LEU A 41 -8.00 0.61 27.70
N LEU A 42 -8.41 0.77 26.44
CA LEU A 42 -9.58 1.57 26.08
C LEU A 42 -10.88 0.96 26.62
N LEU A 43 -10.99 -0.36 26.62
CA LEU A 43 -12.13 -1.06 27.23
C LEU A 43 -12.19 -0.80 28.75
N ALA A 44 -11.04 -0.88 29.43
CA ALA A 44 -10.97 -0.68 30.88
C ALA A 44 -11.24 0.77 31.31
N LEU A 45 -10.75 1.76 30.55
CA LEU A 45 -10.86 3.18 30.91
C LEU A 45 -12.09 3.87 30.32
N GLY A 46 -12.48 3.52 29.10
CA GLY A 46 -13.54 4.17 28.33
C GLY A 46 -14.75 3.27 28.02
N GLY A 47 -14.74 2.02 28.48
CA GLY A 47 -15.81 1.06 28.26
C GLY A 47 -15.89 0.55 26.81
N ILE A 48 -16.98 -0.18 26.54
CA ILE A 48 -17.16 -0.89 25.27
C ILE A 48 -17.20 0.06 24.06
N TRP A 49 -17.79 1.25 24.21
CA TRP A 49 -17.90 2.21 23.11
C TRP A 49 -16.56 2.79 22.69
N ALA A 50 -15.64 3.05 23.62
CA ALA A 50 -14.29 3.51 23.30
C ALA A 50 -13.49 2.41 22.55
N ALA A 51 -13.57 1.17 23.04
CA ALA A 51 -12.93 0.03 22.38
C ALA A 51 -13.50 -0.21 20.97
N LEU A 52 -14.83 -0.17 20.81
CA LEU A 52 -15.49 -0.32 19.52
C LEU A 52 -15.13 0.80 18.55
N ALA A 53 -15.12 2.06 18.99
CA ALA A 53 -14.73 3.19 18.16
C ALA A 53 -13.30 3.03 17.62
N PHE A 54 -12.36 2.59 18.48
CA PHE A 54 -10.99 2.32 18.08
C PHE A 54 -10.88 1.16 17.07
N VAL A 55 -11.55 0.04 17.33
CA VAL A 55 -11.52 -1.11 16.40
C VAL A 55 -12.12 -0.74 15.04
N LEU A 56 -13.23 -0.01 15.01
CA LEU A 56 -13.84 0.47 13.77
C LEU A 56 -12.91 1.46 13.03
N GLN A 57 -12.27 2.37 13.75
CA GLN A 57 -11.30 3.29 13.18
C GLN A 57 -10.09 2.55 12.58
N ALA A 58 -9.55 1.55 13.30
CA ALA A 58 -8.45 0.72 12.82
C ALA A 58 -8.83 -0.08 11.57
N ALA A 59 -10.03 -0.69 11.57
CA ALA A 59 -10.56 -1.38 10.39
C ALA A 59 -10.71 -0.44 9.19
N TRP A 60 -11.19 0.79 9.41
CA TRP A 60 -11.29 1.81 8.38
C TRP A 60 -9.92 2.23 7.84
N ALA A 61 -8.92 2.39 8.72
CA ALA A 61 -7.55 2.70 8.30
C ALA A 61 -6.93 1.59 7.45
N VAL A 62 -7.15 0.31 7.81
CA VAL A 62 -6.70 -0.84 7.00
C VAL A 62 -7.41 -0.85 5.65
N LEU A 63 -8.73 -0.67 5.62
CA LEU A 63 -9.48 -0.59 4.37
C LEU A 63 -8.95 0.53 3.45
N LEU A 64 -8.67 1.70 4.00
CA LEU A 64 -8.13 2.83 3.25
C LEU A 64 -6.73 2.52 2.70
N LEU A 65 -5.86 1.91 3.51
CA LEU A 65 -4.52 1.49 3.08
C LEU A 65 -4.58 0.48 1.94
N GLU A 66 -5.43 -0.54 2.05
CA GLU A 66 -5.62 -1.54 0.99
C GLU A 66 -6.24 -0.94 -0.26
N ALA A 67 -7.20 -0.02 -0.12
CA ALA A 67 -7.78 0.69 -1.25
C ALA A 67 -6.74 1.54 -2.00
N VAL A 68 -5.86 2.23 -1.26
CA VAL A 68 -4.76 3.01 -1.84
C VAL A 68 -3.76 2.10 -2.55
N ASN A 69 -3.28 1.03 -1.90
CA ASN A 69 -2.40 0.04 -2.52
C ASN A 69 -3.02 -0.55 -3.80
N TYR A 70 -4.32 -0.84 -3.77
CA TYR A 70 -5.04 -1.38 -4.91
C TYR A 70 -5.04 -0.41 -6.10
N ILE A 71 -5.37 0.87 -5.89
CA ILE A 71 -5.41 1.85 -6.98
C ILE A 71 -4.01 2.20 -7.50
N GLU A 72 -3.00 2.21 -6.62
CA GLU A 72 -1.60 2.50 -6.94
C GLU A 72 -0.95 1.47 -7.86
N HIS A 73 -1.45 0.23 -7.84
CA HIS A 73 -0.91 -0.89 -8.60
C HIS A 73 -1.95 -1.51 -9.55
N TRP A 74 -3.09 -0.84 -9.73
CA TRP A 74 -4.20 -1.40 -10.47
C TRP A 74 -3.83 -1.72 -11.91
N GLY A 75 -4.08 -2.96 -12.33
CA GLY A 75 -3.93 -3.41 -13.72
C GLY A 75 -2.50 -3.39 -14.25
N LEU A 76 -1.49 -3.16 -13.42
CA LEU A 76 -0.08 -3.14 -13.83
C LEU A 76 0.58 -4.48 -13.54
N GLU A 77 1.33 -4.97 -14.54
CA GLU A 77 2.17 -6.14 -14.41
C GLU A 77 3.63 -5.75 -14.63
N ARG A 78 4.48 -6.22 -13.73
CA ARG A 78 5.92 -5.96 -13.78
C ARG A 78 6.56 -6.85 -14.83
N ALA A 79 7.27 -6.25 -15.79
CA ALA A 79 8.02 -7.01 -16.80
C ALA A 79 9.35 -7.58 -16.27
N GLY A 80 9.86 -7.07 -15.14
CA GLY A 80 11.17 -7.46 -14.61
C GLY A 80 11.30 -7.44 -13.08
N SER A 81 12.47 -7.87 -12.61
CA SER A 81 12.79 -7.96 -11.18
C SER A 81 13.05 -6.61 -10.51
N ARG A 82 13.42 -5.59 -11.27
CA ARG A 82 13.57 -4.20 -10.82
C ARG A 82 12.26 -3.43 -11.00
N VAL A 83 11.86 -2.67 -9.97
CA VAL A 83 10.70 -1.78 -10.02
C VAL A 83 11.08 -0.49 -10.73
N THR A 84 10.20 -0.03 -11.61
CA THR A 84 10.37 1.17 -12.45
C THR A 84 9.17 2.10 -12.31
N THR A 85 9.26 3.31 -12.86
CA THR A 85 8.21 4.33 -12.74
C THR A 85 6.91 3.96 -13.45
N VAL A 86 6.91 2.98 -14.36
CA VAL A 86 5.68 2.50 -15.02
C VAL A 86 4.94 1.40 -14.25
N ASP A 87 5.52 0.90 -13.16
CA ASP A 87 4.96 -0.20 -12.35
C ASP A 87 4.02 0.30 -11.22
N SER A 88 3.73 1.61 -11.19
CA SER A 88 2.81 2.22 -10.22
C SER A 88 2.21 3.53 -10.75
N TRP A 89 1.05 3.89 -10.23
CA TRP A 89 0.28 5.08 -10.63
C TRP A 89 0.70 6.33 -9.87
N ASP A 90 0.81 7.46 -10.56
CA ASP A 90 1.06 8.78 -9.95
C ASP A 90 -0.17 9.69 -10.02
N SER A 91 -0.19 10.75 -9.20
CA SER A 91 -1.16 11.85 -9.29
C SER A 91 -0.47 13.22 -9.36
N GLU A 92 -1.01 14.13 -10.19
CA GLU A 92 -0.58 15.54 -10.24
C GLU A 92 -1.24 16.41 -9.16
N SER A 93 -2.20 15.86 -8.42
CA SER A 93 -2.99 16.62 -7.47
C SER A 93 -2.12 17.19 -6.35
N SER A 94 -1.89 18.51 -6.36
CA SER A 94 -1.20 19.22 -5.28
C SER A 94 -1.90 19.00 -3.94
N TRP A 95 -3.24 18.91 -3.94
CA TRP A 95 -4.01 18.58 -2.75
C TRP A 95 -3.60 17.21 -2.20
N THR A 96 -3.52 16.19 -3.05
CA THR A 96 -3.04 14.86 -2.64
C THR A 96 -1.60 14.92 -2.14
N TYR A 97 -0.72 15.64 -2.84
CA TYR A 97 0.69 15.76 -2.45
C TYR A 97 0.84 16.31 -1.04
N TYR A 98 0.18 17.43 -0.71
CA TYR A 98 0.33 18.05 0.61
C TYR A 98 -0.44 17.30 1.70
N THR A 99 -1.64 16.80 1.42
CA THR A 99 -2.45 16.11 2.44
C THR A 99 -1.93 14.71 2.77
N LEU A 100 -1.30 14.04 1.81
CA LEU A 100 -0.74 12.69 1.97
C LEU A 100 0.79 12.68 1.98
N VAL A 101 1.41 13.83 2.24
CA VAL A 101 2.87 13.95 2.48
C VAL A 101 3.71 13.29 1.37
N GLY A 102 3.42 13.65 0.12
CA GLY A 102 4.16 13.20 -1.05
C GLY A 102 3.68 11.89 -1.69
N LEU A 103 2.67 11.21 -1.12
CA LEU A 103 2.17 9.93 -1.64
C LEU A 103 1.77 9.97 -3.12
N SER A 104 1.36 11.11 -3.64
CA SER A 104 1.05 11.28 -5.07
C SER A 104 2.20 10.97 -6.04
N ARG A 105 3.45 10.92 -5.56
CA ARG A 105 4.67 10.63 -6.34
C ARG A 105 5.15 9.19 -6.13
N HIS A 106 4.19 8.26 -6.16
CA HIS A 106 4.40 6.85 -5.83
C HIS A 106 5.37 6.15 -6.77
N ALA A 107 5.35 6.51 -8.06
CA ALA A 107 6.25 5.94 -9.06
C ALA A 107 7.73 6.20 -8.73
N ASP A 108 8.07 7.42 -8.30
CA ASP A 108 9.44 7.74 -7.88
C ASP A 108 9.78 7.06 -6.56
N HIS A 109 8.83 6.97 -5.62
CA HIS A 109 9.04 6.26 -4.36
C HIS A 109 9.41 4.79 -4.62
N HIS A 110 8.70 4.12 -5.52
CA HIS A 110 8.98 2.74 -5.86
C HIS A 110 10.26 2.55 -6.69
N ALA A 111 10.53 3.45 -7.64
CA ALA A 111 11.74 3.38 -8.44
C ALA A 111 13.01 3.77 -7.64
N ASN A 112 12.86 4.66 -6.64
CA ASN A 112 13.93 5.25 -5.84
C ASN A 112 13.55 5.32 -4.34
N ALA A 113 13.34 4.17 -3.71
CA ALA A 113 12.83 4.06 -2.32
C ALA A 113 13.64 4.79 -1.23
N ALA A 114 14.91 5.12 -1.49
CA ALA A 114 15.75 5.87 -0.56
C ALA A 114 15.59 7.40 -0.66
N ARG A 115 14.85 7.89 -1.66
CA ARG A 115 14.62 9.32 -1.88
C ARG A 115 13.68 9.88 -0.80
N PRO A 116 14.05 10.99 -0.13
CA PRO A 116 13.17 11.66 0.82
C PRO A 116 11.86 12.12 0.16
N TYR A 117 10.76 12.13 0.92
CA TYR A 117 9.44 12.40 0.35
C TYR A 117 9.34 13.79 -0.31
N GLN A 118 10.04 14.79 0.24
CA GLN A 118 10.06 16.17 -0.29
C GLN A 118 10.80 16.30 -1.63
N ASP A 119 11.63 15.32 -1.98
CA ASP A 119 12.43 15.30 -3.21
C ASP A 119 11.83 14.39 -4.28
N LEU A 120 10.67 13.77 -4.00
CA LEU A 120 9.97 12.90 -4.93
C LEU A 120 9.51 13.67 -6.17
N ARG A 121 9.78 13.07 -7.33
CA ARG A 121 9.56 13.69 -8.64
C ARG A 121 8.35 13.10 -9.34
N TRP A 122 7.88 13.86 -10.31
CA TRP A 122 6.91 13.43 -11.29
C TRP A 122 7.60 12.82 -12.52
N PHE A 123 7.03 11.76 -13.07
CA PHE A 123 7.53 11.08 -14.27
C PHE A 123 6.45 10.95 -15.31
N ASP A 124 6.60 11.56 -16.48
CA ASP A 124 5.54 11.56 -17.50
C ASP A 124 5.20 10.17 -18.03
N GLU A 125 6.09 9.19 -17.90
CA GLU A 125 5.92 7.82 -18.37
C GLU A 125 4.98 7.01 -17.46
N SER A 126 4.88 7.36 -16.18
CA SER A 126 4.00 6.64 -15.24
C SER A 126 2.52 6.82 -15.60
N PRO A 127 1.64 5.84 -15.34
CA PRO A 127 0.20 6.00 -15.54
C PRO A 127 -0.38 7.01 -14.54
N LYS A 128 -1.32 7.84 -14.98
CA LYS A 128 -1.81 9.00 -14.21
C LYS A 128 -3.20 8.76 -13.65
N MET A 129 -3.34 8.93 -12.34
CA MET A 129 -4.63 8.86 -11.66
C MET A 129 -5.53 10.02 -12.12
N PRO A 130 -6.71 9.75 -12.70
CA PRO A 130 -7.55 10.79 -13.33
C PRO A 130 -8.04 11.89 -12.37
N TRP A 131 -8.22 11.59 -11.08
CA TRP A 131 -8.79 12.55 -10.09
C TRP A 131 -8.02 12.58 -8.76
N GLY A 132 -6.82 12.00 -8.73
CA GLY A 132 -6.03 11.84 -7.52
C GLY A 132 -6.64 10.91 -6.47
N TYR A 133 -5.95 10.79 -5.34
CA TYR A 133 -6.13 9.66 -4.43
C TYR A 133 -7.48 9.66 -3.72
N TRP A 134 -7.94 10.82 -3.24
CA TRP A 134 -9.17 10.90 -2.45
C TRP A 134 -10.39 10.46 -3.26
N ALA A 135 -10.55 11.00 -4.48
CA ALA A 135 -11.68 10.64 -5.34
C ALA A 135 -11.57 9.20 -5.82
N THR A 136 -10.38 8.73 -6.20
CA THR A 136 -10.21 7.36 -6.69
C THR A 136 -10.35 6.32 -5.58
N ALA A 137 -9.74 6.49 -4.41
CA ALA A 137 -9.81 5.51 -3.32
C ALA A 137 -11.25 5.30 -2.85
N ILE A 138 -12.00 6.40 -2.65
CA ILE A 138 -13.43 6.33 -2.24
C ILE A 138 -14.26 5.60 -3.30
N THR A 139 -14.06 5.93 -4.58
CA THR A 139 -14.86 5.31 -5.66
C THR A 139 -14.44 3.87 -5.98
N ALA A 140 -13.18 3.50 -5.72
CA ALA A 140 -12.67 2.14 -5.84
C ALA A 140 -13.27 1.20 -4.78
N ILE A 141 -13.48 1.68 -3.55
CA ILE A 141 -14.15 0.90 -2.48
C ILE A 141 -15.54 0.42 -2.92
N PHE A 142 -16.25 1.20 -3.75
CA PHE A 142 -17.58 0.85 -4.26
C PHE A 142 -17.55 0.20 -5.65
N ALA A 143 -16.40 -0.24 -6.14
CA ALA A 143 -16.23 -0.91 -7.44
C ALA A 143 -16.88 -0.16 -8.62
N ASN A 144 -16.75 1.16 -8.66
CA ASN A 144 -17.42 1.99 -9.66
C ASN A 144 -16.91 1.68 -11.10
N PRO A 145 -17.76 1.19 -12.03
CA PRO A 145 -17.34 0.81 -13.39
C PRO A 145 -16.77 1.97 -14.21
N TRP A 146 -17.19 3.20 -13.92
CA TRP A 146 -16.71 4.37 -14.63
C TRP A 146 -15.27 4.74 -14.25
N VAL A 147 -14.88 4.56 -12.98
CA VAL A 147 -13.48 4.76 -12.56
C VAL A 147 -12.59 3.72 -13.21
N ARG A 148 -13.06 2.46 -13.22
CA ARG A 148 -12.37 1.38 -13.93
C ARG A 148 -12.15 1.70 -15.41
N SER A 149 -13.16 2.19 -16.12
CA SER A 149 -13.02 2.50 -17.55
C SER A 149 -12.02 3.63 -17.83
N ARG A 150 -11.87 4.60 -16.91
CA ARG A 150 -10.80 5.61 -17.04
C ARG A 150 -9.41 5.05 -16.79
N TYR A 151 -9.26 4.14 -15.83
CA TYR A 151 -8.00 3.45 -15.61
C TYR A 151 -7.62 2.61 -16.83
N GLU A 152 -8.57 1.85 -17.39
CA GLU A 152 -8.34 1.08 -18.62
C GLU A 152 -7.97 1.98 -19.81
N ALA A 153 -8.61 3.14 -19.96
CA ALA A 153 -8.29 4.09 -21.02
C ALA A 153 -6.85 4.64 -20.88
N GLU A 154 -6.41 4.95 -19.66
CA GLU A 154 -5.04 5.42 -19.40
C GLU A 154 -4.00 4.34 -19.72
N LEU A 155 -4.21 3.11 -19.24
CA LEU A 155 -3.30 2.00 -19.52
C LEU A 155 -3.24 1.68 -21.01
N ARG A 156 -4.38 1.72 -21.71
CA ARG A 156 -4.43 1.51 -23.16
C ARG A 156 -3.68 2.61 -23.92
N ARG A 157 -3.84 3.88 -23.52
CA ARG A 157 -3.14 5.01 -24.14
C ARG A 157 -1.62 4.90 -24.01
N ARG A 158 -1.15 4.29 -22.93
CA ARG A 158 0.28 4.15 -22.61
C ARG A 158 0.87 2.78 -22.94
N GLU A 159 0.06 1.86 -23.46
CA GLU A 159 0.45 0.47 -23.73
C GLU A 159 1.07 -0.22 -22.50
N LEU A 160 0.46 -0.02 -21.33
CA LEU A 160 0.89 -0.59 -20.05
C LEU A 160 -0.05 -1.71 -19.57
N GLY A 161 0.44 -2.51 -18.62
CA GLY A 161 -0.32 -3.59 -18.00
C GLY A 161 -0.82 -4.61 -19.04
N PRO A 162 -2.13 -4.92 -19.10
CA PRO A 162 -2.67 -5.92 -20.03
C PRO A 162 -2.62 -5.47 -21.50
N PHE A 163 -2.32 -4.19 -21.77
CA PHE A 163 -2.21 -3.65 -23.13
C PHE A 163 -0.77 -3.57 -23.63
N ARG A 164 0.19 -4.01 -22.81
CA ARG A 164 1.60 -4.01 -23.19
C ARG A 164 1.85 -5.03 -24.30
N VAL A 165 2.39 -4.57 -25.41
CA VAL A 165 2.91 -5.48 -26.45
C VAL A 165 4.22 -6.06 -25.94
N LEU A 166 4.22 -7.33 -25.54
CA LEU A 166 5.44 -8.03 -25.19
C LEU A 166 6.15 -8.42 -26.47
N ASP A 167 7.32 -7.83 -26.74
CA ASP A 167 8.25 -8.38 -27.73
C ASP A 167 8.69 -9.76 -27.24
N ARG A 168 8.19 -10.80 -27.89
CA ARG A 168 8.46 -12.21 -27.55
C ARG A 168 9.90 -12.64 -27.87
N GLU A 169 10.75 -11.75 -28.36
CA GLU A 169 12.12 -12.06 -28.80
C GLU A 169 13.20 -11.73 -27.76
N ALA A 170 12.86 -11.17 -26.60
CA ALA A 170 13.83 -10.75 -25.57
C ALA A 170 13.72 -11.49 -24.22
N ALA A 171 13.10 -12.68 -24.19
CA ALA A 171 13.05 -13.57 -23.02
C ALA A 171 13.76 -14.89 -23.32
#